data_AF-A0A135NYR5-F1
#
_entry.id   AF-A0A135NYR5-F1
#
_cell.length_a   1.000
_cell.length_b   1.000
_cell.length_c   1.000
_cell.angle_alpha   90.00
_cell.angle_beta   90.00
_cell.angle_gamma   90.00
#
_symmetry.space_group_name_H-M   'P 1'
#
loop_
_entity.id
_entity.type
_entity.pdbx_description
1 polymer ?
#
loop_
_entity_poly.entity_id
_entity_poly.type
_entity_poly.pdbx_seq_one_letter_code
_entity_poly.pdbx_strand_id
1 'polypeptide(L)'
;MDFLSIILAALGIQRERASKASDRRIEAYRLVSEVSAEAAQAANMVATAMPGIMRRLQVLYPDQPEIPASCSTTLTTMFTQAKQLHEMAEGYKPTVEKGSNWADWELALRKLHEWRSTASLLRPQTETIIRRYEELLTQAELDWDEPLSPPQQPPRSERDRGWDAPPL
;
A
#
# COMPACT_ATOMS: atom_id res chain seq x y z
N MET A 1 0.48 35.77 52.72
CA MET A 1 -0.07 34.84 51.71
C MET A 1 -0.89 33.80 52.46
N ASP A 2 -2.20 33.76 52.22
CA ASP A 2 -3.12 32.86 52.92
C ASP A 2 -3.00 31.42 52.44
N PHE A 3 -3.09 30.48 53.38
CA PHE A 3 -2.99 29.03 53.15
C PHE A 3 -4.06 28.53 52.13
N LEU A 4 -5.24 29.14 52.14
CA LEU A 4 -6.31 28.86 51.15
C LEU A 4 -5.90 29.24 49.73
N SER A 5 -5.13 30.31 49.56
CA SER A 5 -4.64 30.77 48.26
C SER A 5 -3.62 29.78 47.65
N ILE A 6 -2.81 29.12 48.50
CA ILE A 6 -1.84 28.09 48.07
C ILE A 6 -2.58 26.82 47.61
N ILE A 7 -3.63 26.41 48.33
CA ILE A 7 -4.44 25.23 47.95
C ILE A 7 -5.20 25.49 46.64
N LEU A 8 -5.82 26.66 46.49
CA LEU A 8 -6.49 27.05 45.24
C LEU A 8 -5.53 27.11 44.06
N ALA A 9 -4.31 27.64 44.26
CA ALA A 9 -3.28 27.64 43.22
C ALA A 9 -2.82 26.21 42.86
N ALA A 10 -2.62 25.33 43.84
CA ALA A 10 -2.26 23.93 43.61
C ALA A 10 -3.35 23.16 42.85
N LEU A 11 -4.63 23.38 43.20
CA LEU A 11 -5.77 22.81 42.48
C LEU A 11 -5.87 23.34 41.03
N GLY A 12 -5.59 24.62 40.82
CA GLY A 12 -5.51 25.22 39.48
C GLY A 12 -4.43 24.58 38.61
N ILE A 13 -3.22 24.41 39.15
CA ILE A 13 -2.09 23.75 38.47
C ILE A 13 -2.41 22.28 38.17
N GLN A 14 -3.04 21.55 39.11
CA GLN A 14 -3.44 20.16 38.90
C GLN A 14 -4.51 20.03 37.80
N ARG A 15 -5.52 20.90 37.79
CA ARG A 15 -6.56 20.92 36.74
C ARG A 15 -5.96 21.21 35.37
N GLU A 16 -5.03 22.16 35.26
CA GLU A 16 -4.37 22.46 33.99
C GLU A 16 -3.52 21.28 33.49
N ARG A 17 -2.79 20.61 34.39
CA ARG A 17 -2.01 19.39 34.06
C ARG A 17 -2.92 18.25 33.60
N ALA A 18 -4.05 18.04 34.27
CA ALA A 18 -5.03 17.03 33.90
C ALA A 18 -5.66 17.31 32.52
N SER A 19 -6.00 18.57 32.23
CA SER A 19 -6.50 18.99 30.91
C SER A 19 -5.49 18.70 29.80
N LYS A 20 -4.22 19.11 29.99
CA LYS A 20 -3.16 18.87 28.99
C LYS A 20 -2.83 17.39 28.81
N ALA A 21 -3.00 16.57 29.84
CA ALA A 21 -2.84 15.12 29.72
C ALA A 21 -4.00 14.50 28.94
N SER A 22 -5.23 14.99 29.15
CA SER A 22 -6.42 14.61 28.37
C SER A 22 -6.24 14.91 26.88
N ASP A 23 -5.78 16.11 26.53
CA ASP A 23 -5.60 16.50 25.12
C ASP A 23 -4.58 15.61 24.40
N ARG A 24 -3.42 15.37 25.03
CA ARG A 24 -2.37 14.49 24.47
C ARG A 24 -2.84 13.05 24.31
N ARG A 25 -3.63 12.56 25.26
CA ARG A 25 -4.19 11.21 25.20
C ARG A 25 -5.16 11.07 24.02
N ILE A 26 -6.03 12.06 23.82
CA ILE A 26 -6.94 12.10 22.67
C ILE A 26 -6.15 12.13 21.36
N GLU A 27 -5.11 12.97 21.27
CA GLU A 27 -4.25 13.05 20.09
C GLU A 27 -3.53 11.73 19.81
N ALA A 28 -2.99 11.08 20.85
CA ALA A 28 -2.33 9.79 20.71
C ALA A 28 -3.29 8.70 20.20
N TYR A 29 -4.52 8.62 20.74
CA TYR A 29 -5.53 7.68 20.22
C TYR A 29 -5.93 7.99 18.78
N ARG A 30 -6.05 9.27 18.42
CA ARG A 30 -6.31 9.69 17.03
C ARG A 30 -5.20 9.19 16.11
N LEU A 31 -3.93 9.43 16.45
CA LEU A 31 -2.80 8.99 15.64
C LEU A 31 -2.73 7.45 15.52
N VAL A 32 -2.99 6.73 16.61
CA VAL A 32 -3.10 5.26 16.56
C VAL A 32 -4.19 4.82 15.59
N SER A 33 -5.37 5.46 15.63
CA SER A 33 -6.48 5.13 14.74
C SER A 33 -6.17 5.43 13.28
N GLU A 34 -5.46 6.52 12.98
CA GLU A 34 -5.06 6.86 11.62
C GLU A 34 -4.02 5.88 11.07
N VAL A 35 -2.96 5.60 11.85
CA VAL A 35 -1.93 4.63 11.46
C VAL A 35 -2.53 3.25 11.23
N SER A 36 -3.36 2.77 12.16
CA SER A 36 -4.00 1.45 12.05
C SER A 36 -4.96 1.37 10.87
N ALA A 37 -5.73 2.42 10.59
CA ALA A 37 -6.65 2.46 9.46
C ALA A 37 -5.92 2.48 8.11
N GLU A 38 -4.89 3.31 7.96
CA GLU A 38 -4.09 3.38 6.72
C GLU A 38 -3.37 2.05 6.45
N ALA A 39 -2.76 1.47 7.48
CA ALA A 39 -2.09 0.17 7.37
C ALA A 39 -3.08 -0.96 7.03
N ALA A 40 -4.26 -0.99 7.65
CA ALA A 40 -5.30 -1.98 7.33
C ALA A 40 -5.83 -1.81 5.90
N GLN A 41 -6.03 -0.58 5.43
CA GLN A 41 -6.44 -0.32 4.06
C GLN A 41 -5.40 -0.84 3.05
N ALA A 42 -4.11 -0.58 3.28
CA ALA A 42 -3.05 -1.10 2.42
C ALA A 42 -3.02 -2.63 2.39
N ALA A 43 -3.13 -3.29 3.56
CA ALA A 43 -3.20 -4.75 3.63
C ALA A 43 -4.41 -5.32 2.86
N ASN A 44 -5.58 -4.69 3.01
CA ASN A 44 -6.80 -5.10 2.31
C ASN A 44 -6.69 -4.93 0.79
N MET A 45 -6.04 -3.87 0.31
CA MET A 45 -5.79 -3.68 -1.13
C MET A 45 -4.96 -4.83 -1.70
N VAL A 46 -3.86 -5.20 -1.03
CA VAL A 46 -3.02 -6.33 -1.46
C VAL A 46 -3.81 -7.64 -1.43
N ALA A 47 -4.52 -7.91 -0.33
CA ALA A 47 -5.29 -9.15 -0.18
C ALA A 47 -6.38 -9.30 -1.26
N THR A 48 -6.95 -8.19 -1.71
CA THR A 48 -7.98 -8.18 -2.77
C THR A 48 -7.38 -8.36 -4.16
N ALA A 49 -6.25 -7.71 -4.45
CA ALA A 49 -5.63 -7.75 -5.78
C ALA A 49 -4.82 -9.03 -6.04
N MET A 50 -4.17 -9.58 -5.01
CA MET A 50 -3.22 -10.68 -5.13
C MET A 50 -3.80 -11.93 -5.83
N PRO A 51 -5.01 -12.44 -5.52
CA PRO A 51 -5.54 -13.62 -6.18
C PRO A 51 -5.73 -13.44 -7.69
N GLY A 52 -6.16 -12.25 -8.12
CA GLY A 52 -6.35 -11.93 -9.53
C GLY A 52 -5.02 -11.87 -10.29
N ILE A 53 -4.04 -11.17 -9.72
CA ILE A 53 -2.67 -11.06 -10.28
C ILE A 53 -2.04 -12.45 -10.40
N MET A 54 -2.11 -13.26 -9.35
CA MET A 54 -1.50 -14.59 -9.32
C MET A 54 -2.13 -15.54 -10.35
N ARG A 55 -3.45 -15.50 -10.49
CA ARG A 55 -4.16 -16.30 -11.50
C ARG A 55 -3.72 -15.93 -12.92
N ARG A 56 -3.65 -14.64 -13.23
CA ARG A 56 -3.22 -14.16 -14.57
C ARG A 56 -1.78 -14.54 -14.87
N LEU A 57 -0.88 -14.41 -13.90
CA LEU A 57 0.53 -14.82 -14.05
C LEU A 57 0.68 -16.31 -14.35
N GLN A 58 -0.10 -17.18 -13.69
CA GLN A 58 -0.06 -18.62 -13.94
C GLN A 58 -0.56 -19.01 -15.34
N VAL A 59 -1.49 -18.24 -15.90
CA VAL A 59 -2.02 -18.47 -17.25
C VAL A 59 -1.03 -17.99 -18.32
N LEU A 60 -0.43 -16.81 -18.13
CA LEU A 60 0.50 -16.22 -19.11
C LEU A 60 1.88 -16.86 -19.10
N TYR A 61 2.33 -17.34 -17.94
CA TYR A 61 3.69 -17.88 -17.75
C TYR A 61 3.68 -19.28 -17.11
N PRO A 62 3.02 -20.29 -17.72
CA PRO A 62 2.92 -21.63 -17.16
C PRO A 62 4.28 -22.33 -17.03
N ASP A 63 5.21 -22.04 -17.95
CA ASP A 63 6.53 -22.69 -18.00
C ASP A 63 7.59 -21.95 -17.17
N GLN A 64 7.26 -20.81 -16.56
CA GLN A 64 8.19 -19.97 -15.81
C GLN A 64 7.68 -19.73 -14.38
N PRO A 65 7.70 -20.76 -13.50
CA PRO A 65 7.14 -20.68 -12.15
C PRO A 65 7.86 -19.67 -11.24
N GLU A 66 9.07 -19.25 -11.62
CA GLU A 66 9.86 -18.24 -10.90
C GLU A 66 9.18 -16.86 -10.89
N ILE A 67 8.48 -16.50 -11.97
CA ILE A 67 7.78 -15.22 -12.10
C ILE A 67 6.62 -15.09 -11.09
N PRO A 68 5.63 -16.00 -11.04
CA PRO A 68 4.58 -15.94 -10.04
C PRO A 68 5.13 -16.11 -8.62
N ALA A 69 6.18 -16.91 -8.40
CA ALA A 69 6.81 -17.04 -7.09
C ALA A 69 7.42 -15.72 -6.58
N SER A 70 8.13 -15.00 -7.45
CA SER A 70 8.70 -13.69 -7.14
C SER A 70 7.61 -12.66 -6.84
N CYS A 71 6.58 -12.56 -7.69
CA CYS A 71 5.46 -11.64 -7.48
C CYS A 71 4.70 -11.94 -6.18
N SER A 72 4.45 -13.23 -5.91
CA SER A 72 3.83 -13.68 -4.66
C SER A 72 4.65 -13.25 -3.44
N THR A 73 5.97 -13.38 -3.51
CA THR A 73 6.88 -12.98 -2.42
C THR A 73 6.80 -11.48 -2.16
N THR A 74 6.84 -10.65 -3.20
CA THR A 74 6.72 -9.19 -3.08
C THR A 74 5.38 -8.77 -2.47
N LEU A 75 4.27 -9.28 -3.01
CA LEU A 75 2.92 -8.96 -2.51
C LEU A 75 2.73 -9.46 -1.06
N THR A 76 3.20 -10.67 -0.74
CA THR A 76 3.16 -11.21 0.62
C THR A 76 3.97 -10.36 1.60
N THR A 77 5.14 -9.88 1.18
CA THR A 77 5.99 -9.01 2.01
C THR A 77 5.28 -7.70 2.30
N MET A 78 4.68 -7.06 1.30
CA MET A 78 3.91 -5.83 1.48
C MET A 78 2.72 -6.04 2.41
N PHE A 79 1.97 -7.13 2.20
CA PHE A 79 0.84 -7.49 3.08
C PHE A 79 1.31 -7.66 4.53
N THR A 80 2.42 -8.38 4.73
CA THR A 80 2.97 -8.64 6.06
C THR A 80 3.45 -7.36 6.74
N GLN A 81 4.14 -6.47 6.02
CA GLN A 81 4.60 -5.19 6.53
C GLN A 81 3.42 -4.28 6.93
N ALA A 82 2.39 -4.19 6.08
CA ALA A 82 1.19 -3.42 6.38
C ALA A 82 0.46 -3.99 7.62
N LYS A 83 0.33 -5.33 7.70
CA LYS A 83 -0.27 -5.99 8.86
C LYS A 83 0.53 -5.77 10.13
N GLN A 84 1.86 -5.86 10.06
CA GLN A 84 2.73 -5.60 11.20
C GLN A 84 2.58 -4.16 11.71
N LEU A 85 2.51 -3.17 10.82
CA LEU A 85 2.31 -1.78 11.24
C LEU A 85 0.94 -1.57 11.91
N HIS A 86 -0.11 -2.22 11.39
CA HIS A 86 -1.43 -2.23 12.00
C HIS A 86 -1.40 -2.82 13.42
N GLU A 87 -0.80 -4.00 13.58
CA GLU A 87 -0.66 -4.67 14.88
C GLU A 87 0.19 -3.85 15.87
N MET A 88 1.25 -3.20 15.38
CA MET A 88 2.08 -2.31 16.20
C MET A 88 1.30 -1.09 16.69
N ALA A 89 0.45 -0.49 15.85
CA ALA A 89 -0.39 0.64 16.24
C ALA A 89 -1.45 0.23 17.26
N GLU A 90 -2.17 -0.86 16.99
CA GLU A 90 -3.20 -1.41 17.90
C GLU A 90 -2.60 -1.83 19.24
N GLY A 91 -1.45 -2.52 19.22
CA GLY A 91 -0.70 -2.92 20.40
C GLY A 91 -0.12 -1.74 21.20
N TYR A 92 -0.15 -0.52 20.66
CA TYR A 92 0.31 0.69 21.35
C TYR A 92 -0.77 1.35 22.22
N LYS A 93 -2.06 1.00 22.03
CA LYS A 93 -3.18 1.53 22.84
C LYS A 93 -2.98 1.36 24.36
N PRO A 94 -2.50 0.21 24.88
CA PRO A 94 -2.24 0.07 26.31
C PRO A 94 -1.14 1.01 26.83
N THR A 95 -0.16 1.35 25.99
CA THR A 95 0.91 2.30 26.33
C THR A 95 0.36 3.72 26.45
N VAL A 96 -0.53 4.10 25.52
CA VAL A 96 -1.28 5.36 25.59
C VAL A 96 -2.17 5.40 26.84
N GLU A 97 -2.81 4.29 27.20
CA GLU A 97 -3.66 4.24 28.40
C GLU A 97 -2.88 4.40 29.72
N LYS A 98 -1.66 3.84 29.80
CA LYS A 98 -0.82 3.87 30.99
C LYS A 98 0.04 5.14 31.13
N GLY A 99 0.13 5.95 30.08
CA GLY A 99 0.90 7.19 30.07
C GLY A 99 0.41 8.15 31.15
N SER A 100 1.31 8.60 32.03
CA SER A 100 0.96 9.49 33.15
C SER A 100 1.82 10.75 33.23
N ASN A 101 3.04 10.72 32.68
CA ASN A 101 3.97 11.85 32.75
C ASN A 101 4.16 12.54 31.39
N TRP A 102 4.49 13.83 31.43
CA TRP A 102 4.69 14.65 30.22
C TRP A 102 5.76 14.09 29.27
N ALA A 103 6.88 13.60 29.81
CA ALA A 103 7.96 13.01 29.02
C ALA A 103 7.53 11.74 28.27
N ASP A 104 6.70 10.91 28.91
CA ASP A 104 6.15 9.70 28.29
C ASP A 104 5.24 10.07 27.11
N TRP A 105 4.45 11.14 27.27
CA TRP A 105 3.55 11.63 26.24
C TRP A 105 4.29 12.23 25.04
N GLU A 106 5.36 13.00 25.25
CA GLU A 106 6.16 13.51 24.13
C GLU A 106 6.81 12.38 23.33
N LEU A 107 7.39 11.41 24.02
CA LEU A 107 8.02 10.26 23.35
C LEU A 107 6.99 9.45 22.57
N ALA A 108 5.82 9.20 23.16
CA ALA A 108 4.73 8.48 22.52
C ALA A 108 4.19 9.21 21.29
N LEU A 109 3.94 10.51 21.40
CA LEU A 109 3.44 11.32 20.28
C LEU A 109 4.47 11.40 19.15
N ARG A 110 5.76 11.62 19.46
CA ARG A 110 6.82 11.64 18.45
C ARG A 110 6.87 10.33 17.67
N LYS A 111 6.81 9.19 18.37
CA LYS A 111 6.80 7.86 17.74
C LYS A 111 5.55 7.64 16.87
N LEU A 112 4.38 8.08 17.34
CA LEU A 112 3.13 7.97 16.58
C LEU A 112 3.14 8.86 15.33
N HIS A 113 3.74 10.04 15.39
CA HIS A 113 3.94 10.88 14.20
C HIS A 113 4.89 10.25 13.19
N GLU A 114 5.98 9.62 13.65
CA GLU A 114 6.88 8.87 12.80
C GLU A 114 6.13 7.72 12.10
N TRP A 115 5.36 6.93 12.85
CA TRP A 115 4.55 5.86 12.29
C TRP A 115 3.50 6.35 11.31
N ARG A 116 2.87 7.50 11.58
CA ARG A 116 1.95 8.14 10.64
C ARG A 116 2.64 8.52 9.35
N SER A 117 3.84 9.09 9.42
CA SER A 117 4.59 9.44 8.21
C SER A 117 4.86 8.20 7.34
N THR A 118 5.22 7.08 7.95
CA THR A 118 5.39 5.79 7.26
C THR A 118 4.07 5.25 6.73
N ALA A 119 2.99 5.25 7.53
CA ALA A 119 1.68 4.76 7.13
C ALA A 119 1.09 5.53 5.94
N SER A 120 1.30 6.84 5.90
CA SER A 120 0.78 7.71 4.84
C SER A 120 1.35 7.37 3.45
N LEU A 121 2.55 6.75 3.42
CA LEU A 121 3.19 6.30 2.19
C LEU A 121 2.77 4.88 1.78
N LEU A 122 2.30 4.05 2.72
CA LEU A 122 1.98 2.64 2.43
C LEU A 122 0.88 2.50 1.39
N ARG A 123 -0.21 3.25 1.55
CA ARG A 123 -1.36 3.19 0.62
C ARG A 123 -0.98 3.59 -0.81
N PRO A 124 -0.41 4.79 -1.09
CA PRO A 124 -0.07 5.17 -2.46
C PRO A 124 1.02 4.27 -3.07
N GLN A 125 1.98 3.78 -2.28
CA GLN A 125 2.97 2.80 -2.76
C GLN A 125 2.32 1.48 -3.14
N THR A 126 1.40 0.98 -2.31
CA THR A 126 0.63 -0.24 -2.57
C THR A 126 -0.19 -0.12 -3.85
N GLU A 127 -0.91 0.98 -4.01
CA GLU A 127 -1.68 1.28 -5.21
C GLU A 127 -0.79 1.31 -6.47
N THR A 128 0.35 1.99 -6.39
CA THR A 128 1.30 2.09 -7.51
C THR A 128 1.83 0.72 -7.94
N ILE A 129 2.18 -0.14 -6.98
CA ILE A 129 2.71 -1.46 -7.27
C ILE A 129 1.64 -2.37 -7.87
N ILE A 130 0.45 -2.41 -7.28
CA ILE A 130 -0.68 -3.19 -7.80
C ILE A 130 -1.01 -2.75 -9.23
N ARG A 131 -1.16 -1.44 -9.44
CA ARG A 131 -1.45 -0.88 -10.76
C ARG A 131 -0.37 -1.25 -11.78
N ARG A 132 0.91 -1.19 -11.40
CA ARG A 132 2.01 -1.59 -12.28
C ARG A 132 1.94 -3.07 -12.66
N TYR A 133 1.62 -3.95 -11.71
CA TYR A 133 1.40 -5.37 -12.03
C TYR A 133 0.23 -5.56 -12.98
N GLU A 134 -0.89 -4.88 -12.74
CA GLU A 134 -2.06 -4.96 -13.60
C GLU A 134 -1.80 -4.43 -15.01
N GLU A 135 -1.08 -3.32 -15.15
CA GLU A 135 -0.68 -2.75 -16.44
C GLU A 135 0.23 -3.72 -17.22
N LEU A 136 1.25 -4.28 -16.58
CA LEU A 136 2.16 -5.26 -17.20
C LEU A 136 1.42 -6.54 -17.63
N LEU A 137 0.51 -7.03 -16.81
CA LEU A 137 -0.31 -8.19 -17.14
C LEU A 137 -1.25 -7.91 -18.31
N THR A 138 -1.85 -6.72 -18.34
CA THR A 138 -2.76 -6.33 -19.43
C THR A 138 -2.01 -6.17 -20.75
N GLN A 139 -0.78 -5.64 -20.72
CA GLN A 139 0.08 -5.58 -21.90
C GLN A 139 0.45 -6.97 -22.39
N ALA A 140 0.86 -7.88 -21.49
CA ALA A 140 1.20 -9.25 -21.85
C ALA A 140 0.00 -10.02 -22.42
N GLU A 141 -1.22 -9.77 -21.93
CA GLU A 141 -2.45 -10.35 -22.50
C GLU A 141 -2.72 -9.84 -23.92
N LEU A 142 -2.50 -8.55 -24.18
CA LEU A 142 -2.65 -7.98 -25.53
C LEU A 142 -1.64 -8.56 -26.52
N ASP A 143 -0.38 -8.72 -26.09
CA ASP A 143 0.67 -9.32 -26.91
C ASP A 143 0.41 -10.82 -27.15
N TRP A 144 -0.28 -11.49 -26.23
CA TRP A 144 -0.68 -12.90 -26.35
C TRP A 144 -1.85 -13.10 -27.34
N ASP A 145 -2.80 -12.16 -27.34
CA ASP A 145 -3.99 -12.18 -28.22
C ASP A 145 -3.72 -11.62 -29.61
N GLU A 146 -2.53 -11.05 -29.88
CA GLU A 146 -2.18 -10.56 -31.21
C GLU A 146 -2.08 -11.75 -32.19
N PRO A 147 -2.99 -11.88 -33.17
CA PRO A 147 -2.86 -12.93 -34.16
C PRO A 147 -1.58 -12.66 -34.94
N LEU A 148 -0.65 -13.64 -34.93
CA LEU A 148 0.49 -13.68 -35.84
C LEU A 148 0.02 -13.19 -37.20
N SER A 149 0.40 -11.95 -37.56
CA SER A 149 0.06 -11.38 -38.85
C SER A 149 0.48 -12.42 -39.89
N PRO A 150 -0.41 -12.86 -40.80
CA PRO A 150 -0.04 -13.85 -41.79
C PRO A 150 1.20 -13.32 -42.51
N PRO A 151 2.22 -14.16 -42.75
CA PRO A 151 3.46 -13.70 -43.36
C PRO A 151 3.10 -12.91 -44.61
N GLN A 152 3.53 -11.64 -44.66
CA GLN A 152 3.38 -10.78 -45.83
C GLN A 152 3.78 -11.62 -47.04
N GLN A 153 2.78 -12.03 -47.83
CA GLN A 153 3.05 -12.77 -49.05
C GLN A 153 4.00 -11.89 -49.86
N PRO A 154 5.16 -12.42 -50.31
CA PRO A 154 6.02 -11.65 -51.18
C PRO A 154 5.18 -11.14 -52.35
N PRO A 155 5.40 -9.90 -52.82
CA PRO A 155 4.63 -9.36 -53.92
C PRO A 155 4.67 -10.38 -55.04
N ARG A 156 3.50 -10.91 -55.42
CA ARG A 156 3.38 -11.82 -56.56
C ARG A 156 3.93 -11.03 -57.74
N SER A 157 5.15 -11.36 -58.17
CA SER A 157 5.67 -10.85 -59.42
C SER A 157 4.65 -11.24 -60.48
N GLU A 158 4.13 -10.22 -61.17
CA GLU A 158 3.34 -10.45 -62.37
C GLU A 158 4.15 -11.37 -63.25
N ARG A 159 3.64 -12.60 -63.41
CA ARG A 159 4.16 -13.57 -64.35
C ARG A 159 4.40 -12.85 -65.66
N ASP A 160 5.63 -12.95 -66.16
CA ASP A 160 5.99 -12.70 -67.55
C ASP A 160 4.82 -13.07 -68.45
N ARG A 161 4.14 -12.05 -68.98
CA ARG A 161 3.25 -12.22 -70.12
C ARG A 161 4.17 -12.66 -71.25
N GLY A 162 4.14 -13.97 -71.52
CA GLY A 162 4.77 -14.57 -72.67
C GLY A 162 4.44 -13.77 -73.92
N TRP A 163 5.48 -13.53 -74.71
CA TRP A 163 5.51 -12.79 -75.97
C TRP A 163 4.67 -13.40 -77.11
N ASP A 164 3.65 -14.19 -76.81
CA ASP A 164 2.83 -14.94 -77.79
C ASP A 164 1.33 -14.72 -77.57
N ALA A 165 0.85 -13.49 -77.73
CA ALA A 165 -0.58 -13.22 -77.92
C ALA A 165 -0.80 -12.58 -79.31
N PRO A 166 -1.50 -13.25 -80.24
CA PRO A 166 -1.79 -12.70 -81.56
C PRO A 166 -2.84 -11.59 -81.49
N PRO A 167 -2.81 -10.61 -82.42
CA PRO A 167 -3.69 -9.45 -82.37
C PRO A 167 -5.13 -9.81 -82.77
N LEU A 168 -6.10 -9.27 -82.02
CA LEU A 168 -7.48 -9.05 -82.45
C LEU A 168 -7.80 -7.56 -82.31
#